data_AF-X0UH87-F1
#
_entry.id   AF-X0UH87-F1
#
_cell.length_a   1.000
_cell.length_b   1.000
_cell.length_c   1.000
_cell.angle_alpha   90.00
_cell.angle_beta   90.00
_cell.angle_gamma   90.00
#
_symmetry.space_group_name_H-M   'P 1'
#
loop_
_entity.id
_entity.type
_entity.pdbx_description
1 polymer ?
#
loop_
_entity_poly.entity_id
_entity_poly.type
_entity_poly.pdbx_seq_one_letter_code
_entity_poly.pdbx_strand_id
1 'polypeptide(L)'
;MVLVIPAVWVGFEFLRSILFTGFAWNPSGVSQFNNLELIQCAEWGGVYLVSYVIVLVNIALALTLLQYCQAKGLGRCRAHPELLISVGILALSFWYGSKAVFRFKSTSGTVVVAAIQPNIPQAQKWSAESVAEIYKRLQDATLDAISRFEPDLIVWPETAVPDFVRYSSSVRT
;
A
#
# COMPACT_ATOMS: atom_id res chain seq x y z
N MET A 1 -15.36 4.71 -24.49
CA MET A 1 -15.31 5.71 -23.40
C MET A 1 -15.04 5.06 -22.05
N VAL A 2 -15.81 4.04 -21.66
CA VAL A 2 -15.72 3.41 -20.32
C VAL A 2 -14.36 2.77 -20.00
N LEU A 3 -13.64 2.25 -20.99
CA LEU A 3 -12.28 1.73 -20.79
C LEU A 3 -11.19 2.81 -20.86
N VAL A 4 -11.48 3.96 -21.48
CA VAL A 4 -10.50 5.01 -21.74
C VAL A 4 -10.36 5.93 -20.54
N ILE A 5 -11.47 6.33 -19.91
CA ILE A 5 -11.42 7.23 -18.76
C ILE A 5 -10.62 6.64 -17.58
N PRO A 6 -10.79 5.35 -17.20
CA PRO A 6 -9.93 4.74 -16.19
C PRO A 6 -8.46 4.68 -16.61
N ALA A 7 -8.16 4.47 -17.90
CA ALA A 7 -6.78 4.50 -18.40
C ALA A 7 -6.15 5.89 -18.24
N VAL A 8 -6.90 6.93 -18.59
CA VAL A 8 -6.47 8.32 -18.43
C VAL A 8 -6.29 8.68 -16.95
N TRP A 9 -7.24 8.29 -16.09
CA TRP A 9 -7.16 8.51 -14.64
C TRP A 9 -5.88 7.91 -14.05
N VAL A 10 -5.63 6.64 -14.37
CA VAL A 10 -4.44 5.92 -13.91
C VAL A 10 -3.17 6.50 -14.53
N GLY A 11 -3.23 6.95 -15.79
CA GLY A 11 -2.15 7.70 -16.42
C GLY A 11 -1.79 8.97 -15.64
N PHE A 12 -2.77 9.72 -15.13
CA PHE A 12 -2.52 10.86 -14.26
C PHE A 12 -1.96 10.46 -12.89
N GLU A 13 -2.47 9.39 -12.27
CA GLU A 13 -1.90 8.86 -11.02
C GLU A 13 -0.42 8.49 -11.21
N PHE A 14 -0.09 7.83 -12.33
CA PHE A 14 1.27 7.45 -12.69
C PHE A 14 2.15 8.66 -12.97
N LEU A 15 1.70 9.61 -13.78
CA LEU A 15 2.47 10.84 -14.07
C LEU A 15 2.75 11.63 -12.78
N ARG A 16 1.74 11.76 -11.90
CA ARG A 16 1.91 12.40 -10.59
C ARG A 16 2.94 11.70 -9.71
N SER A 17 3.11 10.38 -9.86
CA SER A 17 4.11 9.61 -9.11
C SER A 17 5.56 9.83 -9.56
N ILE A 18 5.79 10.44 -10.73
CA ILE A 18 7.13 10.56 -11.33
C ILE A 18 7.52 12.01 -11.59
N LEU A 19 6.58 12.86 -11.99
CA LEU A 19 6.88 14.25 -12.34
C LEU A 19 7.33 15.06 -11.12
N PHE A 20 8.33 15.92 -11.34
CA PHE A 20 8.86 16.88 -10.35
C PHE A 20 9.20 16.25 -9.00
N THR A 21 10.03 15.20 -9.02
CA THR A 21 10.41 14.32 -7.88
C THR A 21 9.39 13.24 -7.50
N GLY A 22 8.15 13.35 -7.99
CA GLY A 22 7.11 12.36 -7.79
C GLY A 22 6.40 12.52 -6.44
N PHE A 23 5.08 12.49 -6.47
CA PHE A 23 4.24 12.49 -5.28
C PHE A 23 3.16 11.42 -5.41
N ALA A 24 3.54 10.15 -5.21
CA ALA A 24 2.68 8.98 -5.41
C ALA A 24 1.64 8.74 -4.29
N TRP A 25 1.24 9.79 -3.59
CA TRP A 25 0.39 9.68 -2.40
C TRP A 25 -1.05 9.30 -2.76
N ASN A 26 -1.65 8.34 -2.05
CA ASN A 26 -3.06 7.94 -2.19
C ASN A 26 -3.57 7.72 -3.63
N PRO A 27 -3.00 6.81 -4.42
CA PRO A 27 -3.68 6.34 -5.62
C PRO A 27 -4.94 5.56 -5.21
N SER A 28 -5.97 5.60 -6.06
CA SER A 28 -7.30 5.05 -5.75
C SER A 28 -7.26 3.58 -5.33
N GLY A 29 -6.33 2.81 -5.91
CA GLY A 29 -6.08 1.41 -5.60
C GLY A 29 -5.76 1.11 -4.14
N VAL A 30 -5.12 2.04 -3.41
CA VAL A 30 -4.77 1.84 -1.99
C VAL A 30 -6.03 1.67 -1.12
N SER A 31 -7.16 2.22 -1.53
CA SER A 31 -8.44 2.04 -0.81
C SER A 31 -8.84 0.57 -0.65
N GLN A 32 -8.31 -0.33 -1.48
CA GLN A 32 -8.65 -1.75 -1.51
C GLN A 32 -7.67 -2.63 -0.75
N PHE A 33 -6.74 -2.07 0.06
CA PHE A 33 -5.68 -2.84 0.71
C PHE A 33 -6.16 -4.03 1.56
N ASN A 34 -7.37 -3.96 2.13
CA ASN A 34 -7.98 -5.04 2.92
C ASN A 34 -8.74 -6.08 2.07
N ASN A 35 -8.89 -5.86 0.77
CA ASN A 35 -9.56 -6.78 -0.15
C ASN A 35 -8.51 -7.63 -0.87
N LEU A 36 -8.01 -8.66 -0.16
CA LEU A 36 -6.90 -9.49 -0.61
C LEU A 36 -7.16 -10.10 -1.98
N GLU A 37 -8.37 -10.56 -2.27
CA GLU A 37 -8.74 -11.18 -3.53
C GLU A 37 -8.76 -10.18 -4.69
N LEU A 38 -9.20 -8.94 -4.47
CA LEU A 38 -9.18 -7.92 -5.51
C LEU A 38 -7.76 -7.46 -5.83
N ILE A 39 -6.92 -7.23 -4.81
CA ILE A 39 -5.60 -6.60 -4.99
C ILE A 39 -4.56 -7.50 -5.65
N GLN A 40 -4.81 -8.81 -5.82
CA GLN A 40 -3.83 -9.70 -6.46
C GLN A 40 -3.53 -9.30 -7.91
N CYS A 41 -4.44 -8.58 -8.59
CA CYS A 41 -4.15 -8.03 -9.91
C CYS A 41 -3.01 -6.99 -9.89
N ALA A 42 -2.65 -6.44 -8.72
CA ALA A 42 -1.49 -5.56 -8.56
C ALA A 42 -0.16 -6.22 -8.96
N GLU A 43 -0.08 -7.55 -9.03
CA GLU A 43 1.09 -8.26 -9.54
C GLU A 43 1.46 -7.84 -10.98
N TRP A 44 0.47 -7.51 -11.82
CA TRP A 44 0.70 -7.21 -13.23
C TRP A 44 0.93 -5.73 -13.54
N GLY A 45 0.29 -4.84 -12.78
CA GLY A 45 0.32 -3.40 -13.06
C GLY A 45 0.46 -2.53 -11.81
N GLY A 46 0.85 -3.12 -10.68
CA GLY A 46 0.92 -2.44 -9.40
C GLY A 46 -0.45 -1.92 -8.94
N VAL A 47 -0.39 -0.95 -8.02
CA VAL A 47 -1.57 -0.27 -7.50
C VAL A 47 -2.42 0.42 -8.58
N TYR A 48 -1.81 0.77 -9.71
CA TYR A 48 -2.44 1.41 -10.86
C TYR A 48 -3.47 0.52 -11.55
N LEU A 49 -3.22 -0.79 -11.65
CA LEU A 49 -4.20 -1.71 -12.21
C LEU A 49 -5.40 -1.88 -11.26
N VAL A 50 -5.17 -1.84 -9.95
CA VAL A 50 -6.24 -1.83 -8.96
C VAL A 50 -7.06 -0.53 -9.08
N SER A 51 -6.40 0.63 -9.17
CA SER A 51 -7.05 1.92 -9.45
C SER A 51 -7.90 1.87 -10.72
N TYR A 52 -7.39 1.25 -11.80
CA TYR A 52 -8.10 1.10 -13.06
C TYR A 52 -9.44 0.38 -12.87
N VAL A 53 -9.44 -0.76 -12.19
CA VAL A 53 -10.64 -1.56 -11.92
C VAL A 53 -11.66 -0.78 -11.09
N ILE A 54 -11.21 -0.05 -10.06
CA ILE A 54 -12.08 0.77 -9.22
C ILE A 54 -12.75 1.87 -10.05
N VAL A 55 -11.96 2.63 -10.81
CA VAL A 55 -12.48 3.76 -11.61
C VAL A 55 -13.40 3.25 -12.71
N LEU A 56 -13.08 2.11 -13.33
CA LEU A 56 -13.91 1.44 -14.33
C LEU A 56 -15.30 1.13 -13.78
N VAL A 57 -15.38 0.46 -12.63
CA VAL A 57 -16.66 0.11 -11.98
C VAL A 57 -17.44 1.35 -11.61
N ASN A 58 -16.80 2.36 -11.01
CA ASN A 58 -17.46 3.62 -10.63
C ASN A 58 -18.04 4.36 -11.83
N ILE A 59 -17.30 4.43 -12.94
CA ILE A 59 -17.77 5.09 -14.16
C ILE A 59 -18.92 4.31 -14.79
N ALA A 60 -18.83 2.98 -14.85
CA ALA A 60 -19.92 2.17 -15.39
C ALA A 60 -21.20 2.30 -14.56
N LEU A 61 -21.08 2.34 -13.22
CA LEU A 61 -22.20 2.60 -12.32
C LEU A 61 -22.77 4.01 -12.54
N ALA A 62 -21.92 5.04 -12.59
CA ALA A 62 -22.36 6.42 -12.82
C ALA A 62 -23.10 6.58 -14.15
N LEU A 63 -22.58 6.02 -15.25
CA LEU A 63 -23.22 6.07 -16.56
C LEU A 63 -24.54 5.29 -16.59
N THR A 64 -24.61 4.16 -15.89
CA THR A 64 -25.84 3.37 -15.77
C THR A 64 -26.90 4.16 -15.01
N LEU A 65 -26.55 4.75 -13.86
CA LEU A 65 -27.45 5.57 -13.05
C LEU A 65 -27.95 6.81 -13.80
N LEU A 66 -27.06 7.50 -14.52
CA LEU A 66 -27.44 8.66 -15.33
C LEU A 66 -28.44 8.29 -16.44
N GLN A 67 -28.25 7.14 -17.08
CA GLN A 67 -29.21 6.63 -18.07
C GLN A 67 -30.57 6.36 -17.43
N TYR A 68 -30.62 5.77 -16.24
CA TYR A 68 -31.88 5.55 -15.51
C TYR A 68 -32.56 6.87 -15.12
N CYS A 69 -31.82 7.85 -14.61
CA CYS A 69 -32.37 9.15 -14.22
C CYS A 69 -32.89 9.96 -15.42
N GLN A 70 -32.28 9.81 -16.61
CA GLN A 70 -32.67 10.52 -17.83
C GLN A 70 -33.75 9.79 -18.63
N ALA A 71 -34.01 8.51 -18.35
CA ALA A 71 -35.04 7.73 -18.99
C ALA A 71 -36.44 8.19 -18.56
N LYS A 72 -36.96 9.23 -19.22
CA LYS A 72 -38.37 9.62 -19.14
C LYS A 72 -39.23 8.61 -19.90
N GLY A 73 -39.65 7.53 -19.23
CA GLY A 73 -40.69 6.62 -19.69
C GLY A 73 -40.28 5.15 -19.80
N LEU A 74 -41.18 4.27 -19.34
CA LEU A 74 -41.12 2.82 -19.50
C LEU A 74 -41.07 2.45 -20.99
N GLY A 75 -40.06 1.71 -21.44
CA GLY A 75 -40.19 1.06 -22.75
C GLY A 75 -38.97 0.48 -23.43
N ARG A 76 -37.75 0.65 -22.94
CA ARG A 76 -36.60 -0.06 -23.53
C ARG A 76 -35.51 -0.27 -22.49
N CYS A 77 -35.39 -1.51 -22.00
CA CYS A 77 -34.16 -2.00 -21.38
C CYS A 77 -33.04 -1.86 -22.41
N ARG A 78 -32.35 -0.72 -22.41
CA ARG A 78 -31.13 -0.57 -23.19
C ARG A 78 -30.09 -1.47 -22.54
N ALA A 79 -29.37 -2.24 -23.36
CA ALA A 79 -28.23 -3.00 -22.87
C ALA A 79 -27.24 -2.02 -22.21
N HIS A 80 -26.69 -2.42 -21.07
CA HIS A 80 -25.61 -1.70 -20.37
C HIS A 80 -24.28 -2.44 -20.59
N PRO A 81 -23.72 -2.43 -21.81
CA PRO A 81 -22.47 -3.12 -22.10
C PRO A 81 -21.33 -2.62 -21.22
N GLU A 82 -21.34 -1.34 -20.83
CA GLU A 82 -20.41 -0.74 -19.87
C GLU A 82 -20.41 -1.46 -18.52
N LEU A 83 -21.59 -1.75 -17.99
CA LEU A 83 -21.73 -2.43 -16.70
C LEU A 83 -21.31 -3.89 -16.83
N LEU A 84 -21.72 -4.57 -17.90
CA LEU A 84 -21.36 -5.96 -18.16
C LEU A 84 -19.84 -6.15 -18.28
N ILE A 85 -19.16 -5.28 -19.04
CA ILE A 85 -17.71 -5.32 -19.18
C ILE A 85 -17.03 -5.06 -17.83
N SER A 86 -17.51 -4.08 -17.08
CA SER A 86 -16.92 -3.71 -15.79
C SER A 86 -17.09 -4.80 -14.74
N VAL A 87 -18.29 -5.40 -14.67
CA VAL A 87 -18.57 -6.56 -13.81
C VAL A 87 -17.74 -7.77 -14.24
N GLY A 88 -17.59 -8.00 -15.54
CA GLY A 88 -16.75 -9.08 -16.07
C GLY A 88 -15.28 -8.93 -15.66
N ILE A 89 -14.72 -7.73 -15.80
CA ILE A 89 -13.34 -7.43 -15.37
C ILE A 89 -13.20 -7.57 -13.86
N LEU A 90 -14.15 -7.03 -13.08
CA LEU A 90 -14.14 -7.14 -11.63
C LEU A 90 -14.20 -8.61 -11.17
N ALA A 91 -15.12 -9.39 -11.74
CA ALA A 91 -15.26 -10.81 -11.44
C ALA A 91 -13.99 -11.60 -11.82
N LEU A 92 -13.35 -11.26 -12.94
CA LEU A 92 -12.08 -11.85 -13.32
C LEU A 92 -10.96 -11.53 -12.31
N SER A 93 -10.88 -10.28 -11.83
CA SER A 93 -9.92 -9.89 -10.78
C SER A 93 -10.13 -10.69 -9.50
N PHE A 94 -11.38 -10.80 -9.01
CA PHE A 94 -11.70 -11.61 -7.83
C PHE A 94 -11.40 -13.10 -8.04
N TRP A 95 -11.74 -13.65 -9.20
CA TRP A 95 -11.48 -15.06 -9.51
C TRP A 95 -9.98 -15.37 -9.54
N TYR A 96 -9.19 -14.51 -10.18
CA TYR A 96 -7.73 -14.64 -10.20
C TYR A 96 -7.16 -14.54 -8.79
N GLY A 97 -7.54 -13.51 -8.03
CA GLY A 97 -6.96 -13.28 -6.72
C GLY A 97 -7.39 -14.31 -5.68
N SER A 98 -8.61 -14.83 -5.76
CA SER A 98 -9.04 -15.97 -4.92
C SER A 98 -8.12 -17.18 -5.13
N LYS A 99 -7.73 -17.46 -6.38
CA LYS A 99 -6.76 -18.53 -6.68
C LYS A 99 -5.37 -18.23 -6.16
N ALA A 100 -4.90 -16.98 -6.28
CA ALA A 100 -3.58 -16.59 -5.80
C ALA A 100 -3.50 -16.67 -4.26
N VAL A 101 -4.50 -16.16 -3.55
CA VAL A 101 -4.60 -16.24 -2.09
C VAL A 101 -4.65 -17.69 -1.63
N PHE A 102 -5.46 -18.54 -2.27
CA PHE A 102 -5.55 -19.96 -1.89
C PHE A 102 -4.26 -20.75 -2.20
N ARG A 103 -3.49 -20.33 -3.19
CA ARG A 103 -2.19 -20.94 -3.52
C ARG A 103 -1.09 -20.56 -2.55
N PHE A 104 -1.27 -19.50 -1.76
CA PHE A 104 -0.27 -19.09 -0.79
C PHE A 104 -0.03 -20.20 0.24
N LYS A 105 1.18 -20.74 0.24
CA LYS A 105 1.66 -21.70 1.23
C LYS A 105 2.75 -21.02 2.05
N SER A 106 2.58 -21.01 3.36
CA SER A 106 3.63 -20.56 4.27
C SER A 106 4.84 -21.48 4.11
N THR A 107 6.02 -20.89 3.92
CA THR A 107 7.30 -21.62 3.92
C THR A 107 7.52 -22.24 5.30
N SER A 108 8.06 -23.46 5.36
CA SER A 108 8.37 -24.10 6.65
C SER A 108 9.54 -23.40 7.32
N GLY A 109 9.27 -22.71 8.43
CA GLY A 109 10.25 -22.00 9.24
C GLY A 109 9.62 -20.77 9.88
N THR A 110 9.74 -20.63 11.19
CA THR A 110 9.34 -19.42 11.89
C THR A 110 10.61 -18.63 12.18
N VAL A 111 10.63 -17.36 11.78
CA VAL A 111 11.68 -16.40 12.12
C VAL A 111 11.07 -15.39 13.07
N VAL A 112 11.64 -15.25 14.27
CA VAL A 112 11.19 -14.26 15.23
C VAL A 112 11.90 -12.93 14.94
N VAL A 113 11.12 -11.92 14.53
CA VAL A 113 11.66 -10.59 14.18
C VAL A 113 11.22 -9.57 15.23
N ALA A 114 12.17 -8.86 15.82
CA ALA A 114 11.93 -7.73 16.72
C ALA A 114 12.17 -6.39 16.02
N ALA A 115 11.12 -5.63 15.76
CA ALA A 115 11.20 -4.26 15.27
C ALA A 115 11.21 -3.29 16.45
N ILE A 116 12.34 -2.58 16.66
CA ILE A 116 12.53 -1.69 17.80
C ILE A 116 11.99 -0.29 17.48
N GLN A 117 11.18 0.29 18.37
CA GLN A 117 10.65 1.64 18.20
C GLN A 117 10.91 2.48 19.47
N PRO A 118 11.99 3.27 19.51
CA PRO A 118 12.39 4.00 20.72
C PRO A 118 11.51 5.22 21.04
N ASN A 119 10.55 5.55 20.17
CA ASN A 119 9.57 6.62 20.34
C ASN A 119 10.20 7.98 20.76
N ILE A 120 11.27 8.38 20.07
CA ILE A 120 11.98 9.63 20.33
C ILE A 120 11.18 10.81 19.75
N PRO A 121 10.87 11.87 20.52
CA PRO A 121 10.22 13.07 20.00
C PRO A 121 11.06 13.74 18.90
N GLN A 122 10.43 14.10 17.78
CA GLN A 122 11.13 14.66 16.61
C GLN A 122 11.93 15.94 16.95
N ALA A 123 11.42 16.77 17.86
CA ALA A 123 12.07 18.01 18.29
C ALA A 123 13.41 17.77 19.03
N GLN A 124 13.60 16.58 19.62
CA GLN A 124 14.78 16.22 20.40
C GLN A 124 15.80 15.39 19.60
N LYS A 125 15.45 14.98 18.38
CA LYS A 125 16.24 14.01 17.59
C LYS A 125 17.61 14.53 17.14
N TRP A 126 17.83 15.84 17.13
CA TRP A 126 19.03 16.49 16.57
C TRP A 126 19.86 17.29 17.58
N SER A 127 19.52 17.25 18.87
CA SER A 127 20.35 17.89 19.89
C SER A 127 21.51 16.97 20.26
N ALA A 128 22.74 17.50 20.32
CA ALA A 128 23.92 16.72 20.71
C ALA A 128 23.79 16.13 22.12
N GLU A 129 23.01 16.77 22.98
CA GLU A 129 22.70 16.35 24.36
C GLU A 129 21.74 15.14 24.39
N SER A 130 20.88 14.98 23.39
CA SER A 130 19.89 13.89 23.30
C SER A 130 20.44 12.60 22.69
N VAL A 131 21.62 12.63 22.05
CA VAL A 131 22.20 11.45 21.37
C VAL A 131 22.43 10.29 22.33
N ALA A 132 22.98 10.56 23.52
CA ALA A 132 23.21 9.53 24.53
C ALA A 132 21.90 8.90 25.03
N GLU A 133 20.84 9.71 25.17
CA GLU A 133 19.52 9.22 25.57
C GLU A 133 18.88 8.36 24.47
N ILE A 134 19.04 8.74 23.21
CA ILE A 134 18.56 7.97 22.06
C ILE A 134 19.23 6.59 22.03
N TYR A 135 20.56 6.53 22.17
CA TYR A 135 21.29 5.26 22.24
C TYR A 135 20.85 4.42 23.43
N LYS A 136 20.70 5.02 24.61
CA LYS A 136 20.24 4.31 25.80
C LYS A 136 18.86 3.70 25.60
N ARG A 137 17.88 4.48 25.13
CA ARG A 137 16.51 3.98 24.87
C ARG A 137 16.51 2.87 23.81
N LEU A 138 17.33 3.00 22.77
CA LEU A 138 17.47 1.97 21.74
C LEU A 138 18.09 0.69 22.31
N GLN A 139 19.14 0.80 23.12
CA GLN A 139 19.81 -0.32 23.78
C GLN A 139 18.86 -1.02 24.76
N ASP A 140 18.21 -0.27 25.64
CA ASP A 140 17.26 -0.80 26.64
C ASP A 140 16.12 -1.56 25.95
N ALA A 141 15.52 -1.00 24.90
CA ALA A 141 14.46 -1.66 24.14
C ALA A 141 14.95 -2.90 23.38
N THR A 142 16.20 -2.87 22.88
CA THR A 142 16.82 -4.02 22.22
C THR A 142 17.09 -5.16 23.20
N LEU A 143 17.65 -4.86 24.37
CA LEU A 143 17.92 -5.83 25.43
C LEU A 143 16.62 -6.42 25.99
N ASP A 144 15.58 -5.60 26.19
CA ASP A 144 14.25 -6.07 26.59
C ASP A 144 13.69 -7.06 25.55
N ALA A 145 13.77 -6.74 24.25
CA ALA A 145 13.32 -7.63 23.19
C ALA A 145 14.08 -8.96 23.16
N ILE A 146 15.42 -8.93 23.33
CA ILE A 146 16.26 -10.12 23.41
C ILE A 146 15.82 -11.00 24.59
N SER A 147 15.65 -10.39 25.77
CA SER A 147 15.33 -11.13 27.00
C SER A 147 13.94 -11.79 26.98
N ARG A 148 12.98 -11.19 26.26
CA ARG A 148 11.59 -11.65 26.24
C ARG A 148 11.26 -12.62 25.11
N PHE A 149 11.90 -12.44 23.95
CA PHE A 149 11.45 -13.07 22.71
C PHE A 149 12.54 -13.87 21.99
N GLU A 150 13.80 -13.77 22.42
CA GLU A 150 14.95 -14.43 21.77
C GLU A 150 14.91 -14.31 20.22
N PRO A 151 14.83 -13.09 19.67
CA PRO A 151 14.58 -12.89 18.24
C PRO A 151 15.77 -13.31 17.37
N ASP A 152 15.49 -13.92 16.23
CA ASP A 152 16.47 -14.25 15.20
C ASP A 152 16.96 -13.01 14.43
N LEU A 153 16.13 -11.96 14.36
CA LEU A 153 16.42 -10.72 13.65
C LEU A 153 15.92 -9.50 14.43
N ILE A 154 16.78 -8.49 14.60
CA ILE A 154 16.44 -7.21 15.21
C ILE A 154 16.53 -6.11 14.14
N VAL A 155 15.48 -5.31 14.02
CA VAL A 155 15.40 -4.21 13.05
C VAL A 155 15.27 -2.88 13.80
N TRP A 156 16.21 -1.98 13.54
CA TRP A 156 16.19 -0.61 14.05
C TRP A 156 15.58 0.36 13.02
N PRO A 157 14.93 1.46 13.48
CA PRO A 157 14.26 2.40 12.59
C PRO A 157 15.26 3.32 11.87
N GLU A 158 14.76 4.05 10.88
CA GLU A 158 15.56 5.04 10.16
C GLU A 158 16.15 6.11 11.12
N THR A 159 17.45 6.38 10.94
CA THR A 159 18.23 7.27 11.81
C THR A 159 18.33 6.81 13.27
N ALA A 160 18.30 5.50 13.55
CA ALA A 160 18.52 4.97 14.90
C ALA A 160 19.91 5.29 15.47
N VAL A 161 20.88 5.53 14.59
CA VAL A 161 22.25 5.96 14.92
C VAL A 161 22.37 7.43 14.48
N PRO A 162 22.08 8.41 15.36
CA PRO A 162 22.07 9.83 15.00
C PRO A 162 23.48 10.43 14.99
N ASP A 163 24.46 9.69 14.45
CA ASP A 163 25.85 10.10 14.33
C ASP A 163 26.44 9.54 13.02
N PHE A 164 27.51 10.16 12.53
CA PHE A 164 28.26 9.62 11.41
C PHE A 164 29.00 8.37 11.88
N VAL A 165 28.52 7.19 11.49
CA VAL A 165 29.12 5.89 11.83
C VAL A 165 30.64 5.85 11.61
N ARG A 166 31.15 6.56 10.58
CA ARG A 166 32.60 6.65 10.29
C ARG A 166 33.42 7.38 11.37
N TYR A 167 32.83 8.36 12.05
CA TYR A 167 33.49 9.26 13.00
C TYR A 167 33.01 9.08 14.44
N SER A 168 31.98 8.25 14.66
CA SER A 168 31.43 8.00 15.98
C SER A 168 32.42 7.23 16.85
N SER A 169 32.86 7.85 17.94
CA SER A 169 33.66 7.20 18.99
C SER A 169 32.85 6.19 19.79
N SER A 170 31.52 6.35 19.83
CA SER A 170 30.56 5.54 20.58
C SER A 170 30.33 4.14 20.00
N VAL A 171 30.69 3.92 18.73
CA VAL A 171 30.47 2.64 18.01
C VAL A 171 31.73 1.76 17.99
N ARG A 172 32.90 2.29 18.38
CA ARG A 172 34.18 1.57 18.34
C ARG A 172 34.53 0.79 19.61
N THR A 173 33.77 0.96 20.69
CA THR A 173 33.91 0.24 21.97
C THR A 173 32.84 -0.82 22.08
#